data_AF-A0A7C2KKR6-F1
#
_entry.id   AF-A0A7C2KKR6-F1
#
_cell.length_a   1.000
_cell.length_b   1.000
_cell.length_c   1.000
_cell.angle_alpha   90.00
_cell.angle_beta   90.00
_cell.angle_gamma   90.00
#
_symmetry.space_group_name_H-M   'P 1'
#
loop_
_entity.id
_entity.type
_entity.pdbx_description
1 polymer ?
#
loop_
_entity_poly.entity_id
_entity_poly.type
_entity_poly.pdbx_seq_one_letter_code
_entity_poly.pdbx_strand_id
1 'polypeptide(L)'
;MADQFPFFYDQDLDEDTNKKVNMEIMKYAGLYILKKVDLPPEEGGHLFEVPLSGLDEQMESILDDLFFHDLIEIDTDKARYALTQDGSEYIDKIVAEVEGYIDKYQEFDPATKVNLMRRDKVNPLRARFLWGLYDGEFDDFNEWQENWNIDPTQRKEDWQDVITSKDFYDMLFEDINNMEAFDDDALDQVLKEAEEERAKEQANLPPIEITRVEGQSGGNGRQDEEVIVETDYYYNDPYYFNPVYDPFFWYVVF
;
A
#
# COMPACT_ATOMS: atom_id res chain seq x y z
N MET A 1 -21.62 -1.03 -3.00
CA MET A 1 -21.53 -0.01 -4.06
C MET A 1 -20.08 0.38 -4.10
N ALA A 2 -19.41 0.29 -5.26
CA ALA A 2 -18.04 0.78 -5.38
C ALA A 2 -18.15 2.31 -5.44
N ASP A 3 -17.74 3.00 -4.38
CA ASP A 3 -17.63 4.45 -4.39
C ASP A 3 -16.57 4.81 -5.44
N GLN A 4 -17.05 5.33 -6.56
CA GLN A 4 -16.19 5.98 -7.54
C GLN A 4 -15.66 7.23 -6.86
N PHE A 5 -14.35 7.30 -6.67
CA PHE A 5 -13.68 8.47 -6.13
C PHE A 5 -14.18 9.71 -6.88
N PRO A 6 -14.68 10.75 -6.18
CA PRO A 6 -15.07 11.99 -6.84
C PRO A 6 -13.83 12.55 -7.54
N PHE A 7 -13.97 12.71 -8.85
CA PHE A 7 -12.92 13.15 -9.76
C PHE A 7 -12.21 14.39 -9.22
N PHE A 8 -10.90 14.30 -9.03
CA PHE A 8 -10.03 15.40 -8.59
C PHE A 8 -9.89 16.54 -9.63
N TYR A 9 -10.63 16.53 -10.74
CA TYR A 9 -10.35 17.37 -11.91
C TYR A 9 -11.20 18.64 -12.05
N ASP A 10 -12.20 18.87 -11.22
CA ASP A 10 -13.01 20.09 -11.34
C ASP A 10 -12.46 21.19 -10.42
N GLN A 11 -12.10 22.35 -10.97
CA GLN A 11 -11.72 23.51 -10.15
C GLN A 11 -12.93 24.14 -9.45
N ASP A 12 -14.13 23.70 -9.81
CA ASP A 12 -15.41 24.13 -9.23
C ASP A 12 -16.09 22.99 -8.44
N LEU A 13 -15.30 22.16 -7.73
CA LEU A 13 -15.87 21.21 -6.77
C LEU A 13 -16.72 21.95 -5.74
N ASP A 14 -17.90 21.42 -5.46
CA ASP A 14 -18.72 21.91 -4.37
C ASP A 14 -18.03 21.69 -3.02
N GLU A 15 -18.46 22.42 -1.98
CA GLU A 15 -17.87 22.39 -0.65
C GLU A 15 -17.86 20.99 -0.03
N ASP A 16 -18.88 20.17 -0.28
CA ASP A 16 -18.97 18.79 0.24
C ASP A 16 -17.95 17.88 -0.46
N THR A 17 -17.80 18.01 -1.77
CA THR A 17 -16.80 17.23 -2.52
C THR A 17 -15.36 17.61 -2.13
N ASN A 18 -15.07 18.90 -1.99
CA ASN A 18 -13.76 19.35 -1.50
C ASN A 18 -13.45 18.82 -0.10
N LYS A 19 -14.46 18.81 0.79
CA LYS A 19 -14.31 18.24 2.12
C LYS A 19 -13.98 16.75 2.07
N LYS A 20 -14.68 15.97 1.23
CA LYS A 20 -14.40 14.53 1.04
C LYS A 20 -13.00 14.28 0.52
N VAL A 21 -12.57 15.05 -0.48
CA VAL A 21 -11.21 14.97 -1.02
C VAL A 21 -10.18 15.22 0.08
N ASN A 22 -10.33 16.31 0.82
CA ASN A 22 -9.42 16.64 1.92
C ASN A 22 -9.40 15.54 2.98
N MET A 23 -10.56 14.97 3.35
CA MET A 23 -10.61 13.87 4.31
C MET A 23 -9.83 12.64 3.82
N GLU A 24 -9.93 12.28 2.54
CA GLU A 24 -9.15 11.16 1.98
C GLU A 24 -7.65 11.46 1.97
N ILE A 25 -7.26 12.69 1.63
CA ILE A 25 -5.86 13.14 1.72
C ILE A 25 -5.31 12.98 3.15
N MET A 26 -6.07 13.41 4.16
CA MET A 26 -5.64 13.29 5.56
C MET A 26 -5.46 11.82 5.97
N LYS A 27 -6.27 10.88 5.45
CA LYS A 27 -6.09 9.44 5.70
C LYS A 27 -4.77 8.92 5.16
N TYR A 28 -4.41 9.27 3.91
CA TYR A 28 -3.14 8.86 3.32
C TYR A 28 -1.94 9.49 4.02
N ALA A 29 -2.04 10.76 4.42
CA ALA A 29 -1.04 11.40 5.25
C ALA A 29 -0.88 10.71 6.62
N GLY A 30 -1.97 10.24 7.22
CA GLY A 30 -1.94 9.41 8.43
C GLY A 30 -1.18 8.10 8.24
N LEU A 31 -1.38 7.39 7.11
CA LEU A 31 -0.60 6.19 6.77
C LEU A 31 0.90 6.49 6.62
N TYR A 32 1.22 7.62 5.98
CA TYR A 32 2.60 8.07 5.87
C TYR A 32 3.22 8.34 7.26
N ILE A 33 2.52 9.06 8.14
CA ILE A 33 2.98 9.31 9.51
C ILE A 33 3.20 8.00 10.27
N LEU A 34 2.27 7.04 10.17
CA LEU A 34 2.42 5.73 10.83
C LEU A 34 3.70 5.01 10.39
N LYS A 35 4.00 4.97 9.08
CA LYS A 35 5.29 4.45 8.58
C LYS A 35 6.47 5.20 9.20
N LYS A 36 6.41 6.53 9.26
CA LYS A 36 7.51 7.34 9.80
C LYS A 36 7.71 7.16 11.31
N VAL A 37 6.65 6.86 12.07
CA VAL A 37 6.75 6.52 13.50
C VAL A 37 7.30 5.11 13.71
N ASP A 38 6.95 4.16 12.83
CA ASP A 38 7.40 2.76 12.90
C ASP A 38 8.91 2.62 12.72
N LEU A 39 9.44 3.34 11.73
CA LEU A 39 10.82 3.20 11.30
C LEU A 39 11.79 4.00 12.17
N PRO A 40 13.02 3.51 12.37
CA PRO A 40 14.08 4.32 12.96
C PRO A 40 14.56 5.41 11.97
N PRO A 41 15.17 6.52 12.44
CA PRO A 41 15.62 7.61 11.56
C PRO A 41 16.61 7.18 10.47
N GLU A 42 17.48 6.21 10.76
CA GLU A 42 18.42 5.63 9.80
C GLU A 42 17.75 4.87 8.64
N GLU A 43 16.50 4.47 8.80
CA GLU A 43 15.67 3.81 7.77
C GLU A 43 14.59 4.76 7.23
N GLY A 44 14.78 6.08 7.42
CA GLY A 44 13.88 7.10 6.91
C GLY A 44 12.68 7.41 7.82
N GLY A 45 12.68 6.92 9.06
CA GLY A 45 11.70 7.30 10.08
C GLY A 45 11.83 8.75 10.54
N HIS A 46 10.81 9.24 11.25
CA HIS A 46 10.76 10.60 11.80
C HIS A 46 10.41 10.57 13.29
N LEU A 47 11.15 11.33 14.10
CA LEU A 47 10.91 11.44 15.53
C LEU A 47 9.96 12.61 15.80
N PHE A 48 8.73 12.30 16.19
CA PHE A 48 7.74 13.30 16.58
C PHE A 48 7.85 13.58 18.08
N GLU A 49 8.66 14.57 18.46
CA GLU A 49 8.92 14.95 19.85
C GLU A 49 7.72 15.65 20.51
N VAL A 50 7.62 15.56 21.85
CA VAL A 50 6.61 16.27 22.65
C VAL A 50 7.31 17.28 23.57
N PRO A 51 7.02 18.60 23.47
CA PRO A 51 6.00 19.22 22.63
C PRO A 51 6.34 19.19 21.14
N LEU A 52 5.31 19.06 20.31
CA LEU A 52 5.47 19.13 18.85
C LEU A 52 6.08 20.47 18.47
N SER A 53 7.11 20.43 17.64
CA SER A 53 7.75 21.63 17.09
C SER A 53 8.02 21.42 15.61
N GLY A 54 7.57 22.36 14.78
CA GLY A 54 7.80 22.33 13.33
C GLY A 54 6.75 21.53 12.54
N LEU A 55 5.69 21.05 13.19
CA LEU A 55 4.52 20.56 12.48
C LEU A 55 3.53 21.70 12.20
N ASP A 56 2.83 21.60 11.08
CA ASP A 56 1.67 22.45 10.82
C ASP A 56 0.41 21.95 11.53
N GLU A 57 -0.65 22.78 11.54
CA GLU A 57 -1.92 22.47 12.20
C GLU A 57 -2.61 21.22 11.61
N GLN A 58 -2.39 20.92 10.32
CA GLN A 58 -2.98 19.73 9.68
C GLN A 58 -2.28 18.46 10.16
N MET A 59 -0.95 18.47 10.26
CA MET A 59 -0.17 17.37 10.81
C MET A 59 -0.47 17.14 12.30
N GLU A 60 -0.61 18.21 13.08
CA GLU A 60 -1.06 18.11 14.48
C GLU A 60 -2.43 17.42 14.55
N SER A 61 -3.38 17.81 13.71
CA SER A 61 -4.70 17.17 13.66
C SER A 61 -4.64 15.70 13.26
N ILE A 62 -3.74 15.31 12.36
CA ILE A 62 -3.59 13.89 11.97
C ILE A 62 -2.99 13.08 13.13
N LEU A 63 -1.98 13.62 13.83
CA LEU A 63 -1.42 12.95 15.01
C LEU A 63 -2.46 12.81 16.13
N ASP A 64 -3.27 13.84 16.37
CA ASP A 64 -4.37 13.78 17.34
C ASP A 64 -5.40 12.70 16.96
N ASP A 65 -5.75 12.58 15.68
CA ASP A 65 -6.65 11.52 15.19
C ASP A 65 -6.02 10.13 15.38
N LEU A 66 -4.76 9.93 15.00
CA LEU A 66 -4.04 8.66 15.19
C LEU A 66 -3.94 8.28 16.67
N PHE A 67 -3.71 9.26 17.54
CA PHE A 67 -3.66 9.08 18.99
C PHE A 67 -5.06 8.74 19.55
N PHE A 68 -6.09 9.44 19.10
CA PHE A 68 -7.48 9.18 19.48
C PHE A 68 -7.96 7.78 19.08
N HIS A 69 -7.44 7.26 17.96
CA HIS A 69 -7.71 5.91 17.48
C HIS A 69 -6.80 4.83 18.10
N ASP A 70 -6.05 5.16 19.15
CA ASP A 70 -5.13 4.26 19.85
C ASP A 70 -4.06 3.63 18.92
N LEU A 71 -3.72 4.27 17.79
CA LEU A 71 -2.68 3.77 16.86
C LEU A 71 -1.29 4.27 17.23
N ILE A 72 -1.21 5.43 17.88
CA ILE A 72 0.02 5.97 18.44
C ILE A 72 -0.20 6.38 19.90
N GLU A 73 0.86 6.38 20.69
CA GLU A 73 0.88 6.86 22.06
C GLU A 73 2.09 7.74 22.31
N ILE A 74 2.10 8.46 23.44
CA ILE A 74 3.26 9.23 23.86
C ILE A 74 4.13 8.35 24.77
N ASP A 75 5.33 8.00 24.29
CA ASP A 75 6.37 7.40 25.11
C ASP A 75 6.91 8.48 26.07
N THR A 76 6.43 8.47 27.32
CA THR A 76 6.78 9.49 28.31
C THR A 76 8.24 9.47 28.72
N ASP A 77 8.92 8.33 28.57
CA ASP A 77 10.34 8.21 28.92
C ASP A 77 11.22 8.85 27.83
N LYS A 78 10.79 8.77 26.57
CA LYS A 78 11.50 9.34 25.42
C LYS A 78 10.94 10.69 24.94
N ALA A 79 9.84 11.15 25.53
CA ALA A 79 9.12 12.37 25.16
C ALA A 79 8.84 12.46 23.65
N ARG A 80 8.30 11.38 23.06
CA ARG A 80 7.98 11.31 21.63
C ARG A 80 6.79 10.39 21.37
N TYR A 81 6.16 10.54 20.21
CA TYR A 81 5.16 9.58 19.76
C TYR A 81 5.81 8.24 19.38
N ALA A 82 5.11 7.15 19.67
CA ALA A 82 5.46 5.78 19.32
C ALA A 82 4.20 5.02 18.90
N LEU A 83 4.34 3.94 18.13
CA LEU A 83 3.20 3.07 17.84
C LEU A 83 2.75 2.34 19.10
N THR A 84 1.45 2.15 19.22
CA THR A 84 0.87 1.16 20.12
C THR A 84 0.94 -0.23 19.48
N GLN A 85 0.55 -1.27 20.23
CA GLN A 85 0.35 -2.61 19.67
C GLN A 85 -0.67 -2.59 18.51
N ASP A 86 -1.78 -1.86 18.67
CA ASP A 86 -2.83 -1.76 17.65
C ASP A 86 -2.33 -1.01 16.41
N GLY A 87 -1.48 0.01 16.60
CA GLY A 87 -0.78 0.71 15.53
C GLY A 87 0.12 -0.20 14.71
N SER A 88 0.96 -1.01 15.37
CA SER A 88 1.82 -1.99 14.69
C SER A 88 1.00 -3.04 13.92
N GLU A 89 -0.05 -3.60 14.53
CA GLU A 89 -0.93 -4.56 13.86
C GLU A 89 -1.69 -3.95 12.68
N TYR A 90 -1.97 -2.65 12.73
CA TYR A 90 -2.56 -1.92 11.63
C TYR A 90 -1.56 -1.76 10.48
N ILE A 91 -0.32 -1.38 10.74
CA ILE A 91 0.74 -1.32 9.72
C ILE A 91 0.97 -2.68 9.08
N ASP A 92 1.05 -3.77 9.85
CA ASP A 92 1.21 -5.12 9.31
C ASP A 92 0.11 -5.49 8.29
N LYS A 93 -1.13 -5.06 8.54
CA LYS A 93 -2.24 -5.25 7.59
C LYS A 93 -2.07 -4.43 6.33
N ILE A 94 -1.58 -3.20 6.43
CA ILE A 94 -1.29 -2.33 5.28
C ILE A 94 -0.15 -2.93 4.44
N VAL A 95 0.90 -3.46 5.09
CA VAL A 95 2.00 -4.17 4.42
C VAL A 95 1.48 -5.40 3.68
N ALA A 96 0.68 -6.25 4.33
CA ALA A 96 0.08 -7.41 3.67
C ALA A 96 -0.85 -7.01 2.50
N GLU A 97 -1.55 -5.88 2.62
CA GLU A 97 -2.39 -5.34 1.54
C GLU A 97 -1.56 -4.96 0.32
N VAL A 98 -0.47 -4.21 0.49
CA VAL A 98 0.37 -3.78 -0.63
C VAL A 98 1.15 -4.94 -1.24
N GLU A 99 1.64 -5.88 -0.44
CA GLU A 99 2.26 -7.12 -0.95
C GLU A 99 1.26 -7.90 -1.81
N GLY A 100 0.00 -8.01 -1.38
CA GLY A 100 -1.07 -8.60 -2.19
C GLY A 100 -1.30 -7.89 -3.51
N TYR A 101 -1.19 -6.56 -3.55
CA TYR A 101 -1.26 -5.79 -4.80
C TYR A 101 -0.04 -6.02 -5.70
N ILE A 102 1.16 -6.04 -5.13
CA ILE A 102 2.41 -6.27 -5.87
C ILE A 102 2.38 -7.67 -6.48
N ASP A 103 2.17 -8.70 -5.68
CA ASP A 103 2.14 -10.09 -6.13
C ASP A 103 1.14 -10.31 -7.27
N LYS A 104 -0.03 -9.68 -7.16
CA LYS A 104 -1.11 -9.85 -8.12
C LYS A 104 -0.91 -9.02 -9.39
N TYR A 105 -0.43 -7.79 -9.29
CA TYR A 105 -0.48 -6.84 -10.40
C TYR A 105 0.88 -6.54 -11.03
N GLN A 106 2.01 -6.85 -10.38
CA GLN A 106 3.33 -6.37 -10.84
C GLN A 106 3.75 -6.81 -12.23
N GLU A 107 3.33 -8.01 -12.65
CA GLU A 107 3.72 -8.60 -13.93
C GLU A 107 3.00 -7.97 -15.14
N PHE A 108 1.89 -7.28 -14.91
CA PHE A 108 1.12 -6.68 -15.97
C PHE A 108 1.71 -5.32 -16.39
N ASP A 109 1.43 -4.89 -17.61
CA ASP A 109 1.71 -3.51 -18.00
C ASP A 109 0.78 -2.53 -17.25
N PRO A 110 1.16 -1.24 -17.12
CA PRO A 110 0.41 -0.27 -16.32
C PRO A 110 -1.09 -0.19 -16.65
N ALA A 111 -1.44 -0.20 -17.94
CA ALA A 111 -2.84 -0.12 -18.40
C ALA A 111 -3.65 -1.33 -17.94
N THR A 112 -3.09 -2.52 -18.10
CA THR A 112 -3.70 -3.76 -17.61
C THR A 112 -3.86 -3.75 -16.09
N LYS A 113 -2.86 -3.29 -15.31
CA LYS A 113 -2.94 -3.20 -13.84
C LYS A 113 -4.17 -2.42 -13.37
N VAL A 114 -4.38 -1.22 -13.91
CA VAL A 114 -5.49 -0.34 -13.50
C VAL A 114 -6.85 -0.98 -13.81
N ASN A 115 -6.99 -1.62 -14.96
CA ASN A 115 -8.25 -2.29 -15.32
C ASN A 115 -8.52 -3.52 -14.45
N LEU A 116 -7.49 -4.31 -14.12
CA LEU A 116 -7.63 -5.41 -13.16
C LEU A 116 -8.02 -4.92 -11.76
N MET A 117 -7.37 -3.87 -11.26
CA MET A 117 -7.73 -3.27 -9.96
C MET A 117 -9.20 -2.82 -9.95
N ARG A 118 -9.64 -2.11 -11.00
CA ARG A 118 -11.05 -1.67 -11.12
C ARG A 118 -12.02 -2.85 -11.16
N ARG A 119 -11.71 -3.90 -11.92
CA ARG A 119 -12.52 -5.12 -11.99
C ARG A 119 -12.62 -5.81 -10.64
N ASP A 120 -11.52 -5.85 -9.90
CA ASP A 120 -11.43 -6.45 -8.58
C ASP A 120 -12.00 -5.53 -7.47
N LYS A 121 -12.48 -4.33 -7.84
CA LYS A 121 -12.98 -3.28 -6.94
C LYS A 121 -11.93 -2.79 -5.94
N VAL A 122 -10.66 -2.89 -6.31
CA VAL A 122 -9.53 -2.25 -5.64
C VAL A 122 -9.47 -0.79 -6.10
N ASN A 123 -9.25 0.12 -5.16
CA ASN A 123 -9.03 1.54 -5.49
C ASN A 123 -7.61 1.72 -6.07
N PRO A 124 -7.46 2.10 -7.35
CA PRO A 124 -6.14 2.26 -7.96
C PRO A 124 -5.30 3.35 -7.28
N LEU A 125 -5.92 4.42 -6.76
CA LEU A 125 -5.20 5.50 -6.08
C LEU A 125 -4.59 4.99 -4.76
N ARG A 126 -5.36 4.24 -3.98
CA ARG A 126 -4.85 3.60 -2.76
C ARG A 126 -3.73 2.63 -3.08
N ALA A 127 -3.92 1.75 -4.05
CA ALA A 127 -2.90 0.78 -4.43
C ALA A 127 -1.60 1.47 -4.88
N ARG A 128 -1.70 2.52 -5.71
CA ARG A 128 -0.56 3.30 -6.18
C ARG A 128 0.16 4.04 -5.05
N PHE A 129 -0.60 4.64 -4.14
CA PHE A 129 -0.05 5.31 -2.96
C PHE A 129 0.67 4.32 -2.05
N LEU A 130 0.02 3.21 -1.69
CA LEU A 130 0.60 2.18 -0.83
C LEU A 130 1.85 1.57 -1.45
N TRP A 131 1.85 1.33 -2.76
CA TRP A 131 3.04 0.85 -3.47
C TRP A 131 4.19 1.85 -3.36
N GLY A 132 3.97 3.12 -3.69
CA GLY A 132 5.02 4.14 -3.57
C GLY A 132 5.53 4.29 -2.13
N LEU A 133 4.63 4.18 -1.15
CA LEU A 133 4.99 4.20 0.26
C LEU A 133 5.86 2.98 0.64
N TYR A 134 5.51 1.79 0.16
CA TYR A 134 6.18 0.52 0.44
C TYR A 134 7.56 0.42 -0.22
N ASP A 135 7.69 0.85 -1.48
CA ASP A 135 8.93 0.81 -2.26
C ASP A 135 9.92 1.94 -1.87
N GLY A 136 9.49 2.84 -0.97
CA GLY A 136 10.29 3.98 -0.51
C GLY A 136 10.33 5.16 -1.48
N GLU A 137 9.48 5.19 -2.51
CA GLU A 137 9.34 6.31 -3.44
C GLU A 137 9.05 7.63 -2.72
N PHE A 138 8.31 7.58 -1.61
CA PHE A 138 7.94 8.76 -0.82
C PHE A 138 8.89 9.04 0.35
N ASP A 139 10.06 8.37 0.43
CA ASP A 139 10.99 8.60 1.53
C ASP A 139 11.80 9.89 1.40
N ASP A 140 12.01 10.38 0.17
CA ASP A 140 12.56 11.71 -0.13
C ASP A 140 11.65 12.45 -1.13
N PHE A 141 10.83 13.38 -0.63
CA PHE A 141 9.95 14.17 -1.50
C PHE A 141 10.69 15.17 -2.39
N ASN A 142 11.96 15.51 -2.12
CA ASN A 142 12.72 16.32 -3.08
C ASN A 142 13.10 15.47 -4.29
N GLU A 143 13.60 14.26 -4.07
CA GLU A 143 13.88 13.30 -5.14
C GLU A 143 12.62 12.93 -5.91
N TRP A 144 11.51 12.70 -5.19
CA TRP A 144 10.21 12.45 -5.82
C TRP A 144 9.80 13.61 -6.75
N GLN A 145 9.80 14.85 -6.26
CA GLN A 145 9.43 16.02 -7.06
C GLN A 145 10.37 16.22 -8.27
N GLU A 146 11.65 15.82 -8.14
CA GLU A 146 12.61 15.80 -9.25
C GLU A 146 12.27 14.77 -10.32
N ASN A 147 11.98 13.54 -9.91
CA ASN A 147 11.60 12.44 -10.81
C ASN A 147 10.31 12.76 -11.58
N TRP A 148 9.41 13.52 -10.95
CA TRP A 148 8.18 14.03 -11.55
C TRP A 148 8.35 15.30 -12.40
N ASN A 149 9.59 15.78 -12.59
CA ASN A 149 9.94 16.97 -13.38
C ASN A 149 9.21 18.26 -12.93
N ILE A 150 8.88 18.37 -11.64
CA ILE A 150 8.29 19.58 -11.09
C ILE A 150 9.32 20.70 -11.15
N ASP A 151 8.90 21.87 -11.65
CA ASP A 151 9.77 23.04 -11.76
C ASP A 151 10.34 23.38 -10.36
N PRO A 152 11.66 23.58 -10.21
CA PRO A 152 12.27 23.88 -8.92
C PRO A 152 11.64 25.03 -8.14
N THR A 153 11.03 26.00 -8.83
CA THR A 153 10.34 27.14 -8.19
C THR A 153 8.95 26.82 -7.64
N GLN A 154 8.38 25.68 -8.03
CA GLN A 154 7.09 25.17 -7.57
C GLN A 154 7.23 24.06 -6.53
N ARG A 155 8.45 23.56 -6.33
CA ARG A 155 8.71 22.50 -5.35
C ARG A 155 8.47 23.00 -3.94
N LYS A 156 7.91 22.12 -3.13
CA LYS A 156 7.73 22.32 -1.71
C LYS A 156 8.94 21.77 -0.98
N GLU A 157 9.49 22.58 -0.09
CA GLU A 157 10.67 22.22 0.69
C GLU A 157 10.30 21.31 1.88
N ASP A 158 9.09 21.49 2.44
CA ASP A 158 8.59 20.67 3.53
C ASP A 158 7.77 19.49 2.98
N TRP A 159 8.08 18.28 3.46
CA TRP A 159 7.35 17.07 3.09
C TRP A 159 5.88 17.14 3.52
N GLN A 160 5.59 17.84 4.62
CA GLN A 160 4.24 18.02 5.16
C GLN A 160 3.33 18.73 4.14
N ASP A 161 3.88 19.76 3.49
CA ASP A 161 3.19 20.51 2.45
C ASP A 161 2.96 19.65 1.20
N VAL A 162 3.82 18.66 0.93
CA VAL A 162 3.67 17.75 -0.22
C VAL A 162 2.56 16.73 0.05
N ILE A 163 2.68 15.97 1.14
CA ILE A 163 1.80 14.83 1.43
C ILE A 163 0.35 15.21 1.74
N THR A 164 0.10 16.46 2.16
CA THR A 164 -1.25 17.01 2.37
C THR A 164 -1.80 17.74 1.17
N SER A 165 -1.01 17.89 0.10
CA SER A 165 -1.44 18.70 -1.02
C SER A 165 -2.21 17.93 -2.05
N LYS A 166 -3.26 18.58 -2.55
CA LYS A 166 -4.02 18.09 -3.70
C LYS A 166 -3.12 17.79 -4.90
N ASP A 167 -2.15 18.66 -5.20
CA ASP A 167 -1.23 18.50 -6.33
C ASP A 167 -0.49 17.15 -6.32
N PHE A 168 -0.04 16.68 -5.15
CA PHE A 168 0.60 15.37 -5.01
C PHE A 168 -0.33 14.23 -5.44
N TYR A 169 -1.58 14.23 -4.95
CA TYR A 169 -2.55 13.18 -5.33
C TYR A 169 -3.04 13.32 -6.76
N ASP A 170 -3.13 14.54 -7.29
CA ASP A 170 -3.43 14.79 -8.70
C ASP A 170 -2.37 14.15 -9.59
N MET A 171 -1.08 14.27 -9.24
CA MET A 171 0.01 13.62 -9.97
C MET A 171 -0.05 12.10 -9.91
N LEU A 172 -0.34 11.52 -8.73
CA LEU A 172 -0.57 10.08 -8.62
C LEU A 172 -1.77 9.63 -9.47
N PHE A 173 -2.82 10.44 -9.54
CA PHE A 173 -3.98 10.15 -10.38
C PHE A 173 -3.68 10.29 -11.86
N GLU A 174 -2.87 11.27 -12.26
CA GLU A 174 -2.35 11.40 -13.61
C GLU A 174 -1.51 10.18 -13.99
N ASP A 175 -0.66 9.67 -13.08
CA ASP A 175 0.06 8.41 -13.28
C ASP A 175 -0.92 7.30 -13.69
N ILE A 176 -1.96 7.10 -12.88
CA ILE A 176 -2.98 6.07 -13.07
C ILE A 176 -3.77 6.28 -14.37
N ASN A 177 -4.10 7.52 -14.72
CA ASN A 177 -4.88 7.84 -15.91
C ASN A 177 -4.08 7.73 -17.22
N ASN A 178 -2.79 8.03 -17.16
CA ASN A 178 -1.88 7.89 -18.30
C ASN A 178 -1.67 6.41 -18.66
N MET A 179 -2.10 5.48 -17.80
CA MET A 179 -2.26 4.06 -18.09
C MET A 179 -3.58 3.87 -18.88
N GLU A 180 -3.52 3.97 -20.21
CA GLU A 180 -4.70 3.91 -21.11
C GLU A 180 -5.69 2.78 -20.71
N ALA A 181 -6.98 3.12 -20.55
CA ALA A 181 -7.99 2.12 -20.24
C ALA A 181 -8.29 1.27 -21.49
N PHE A 182 -8.26 -0.06 -21.34
CA PHE A 182 -8.78 -0.99 -22.34
C PHE A 182 -10.31 -1.13 -22.19
N ASP A 183 -10.98 -1.56 -23.26
CA ASP A 183 -12.31 -2.15 -23.09
C ASP A 183 -12.19 -3.54 -22.44
N ASP A 184 -13.29 -4.00 -21.83
CA ASP A 184 -13.30 -5.27 -21.08
C ASP A 184 -12.91 -6.47 -21.96
N ASP A 185 -13.25 -6.42 -23.26
CA ASP A 185 -12.94 -7.47 -24.23
C ASP A 185 -11.42 -7.60 -24.47
N ALA A 186 -10.71 -6.47 -24.56
CA ALA A 186 -9.26 -6.45 -24.69
C ALA A 186 -8.58 -6.93 -23.40
N LEU A 187 -9.11 -6.61 -22.23
CA LEU A 187 -8.58 -7.10 -20.95
C LEU A 187 -8.67 -8.64 -20.84
N ASP A 188 -9.81 -9.20 -21.22
CA ASP A 188 -10.01 -10.66 -21.22
C ASP A 188 -9.05 -11.37 -22.17
N GLN A 189 -8.74 -10.76 -23.33
CA GLN A 189 -7.74 -11.28 -24.24
C GLN A 189 -6.33 -11.28 -23.62
N VAL A 190 -5.91 -10.17 -23.00
CA VAL A 190 -4.58 -10.06 -22.34
C VAL A 190 -4.43 -11.10 -21.24
N LEU A 191 -5.47 -11.30 -20.42
CA LEU A 191 -5.45 -12.31 -19.36
C LEU A 191 -5.33 -13.72 -19.90
N LYS A 192 -6.07 -14.03 -20.95
CA LYS A 192 -5.98 -15.33 -21.61
C LYS A 192 -4.58 -15.57 -22.18
N GLU A 193 -3.97 -14.57 -22.81
CA GLU A 193 -2.62 -14.65 -23.34
C GLU A 193 -1.60 -14.88 -22.20
N ALA A 194 -1.72 -14.15 -21.09
CA ALA A 194 -0.87 -14.34 -19.90
C ALA A 194 -1.00 -15.74 -19.28
N GLU A 195 -2.23 -16.28 -19.18
CA GLU A 195 -2.46 -17.65 -18.71
C GLU A 195 -1.82 -18.70 -19.64
N GLU A 196 -1.92 -18.52 -20.96
CA GLU A 196 -1.31 -19.40 -21.94
C GLU A 196 0.23 -19.34 -21.89
N GLU A 197 0.83 -18.17 -21.64
CA GLU A 197 2.28 -18.03 -21.45
C GLU A 197 2.75 -18.71 -20.16
N ARG A 198 2.09 -18.45 -19.02
CA ARG A 198 2.40 -19.13 -17.76
C ARG A 198 2.30 -20.65 -17.87
N ALA A 199 1.28 -21.16 -18.58
CA ALA A 199 1.14 -22.60 -18.82
C ALA A 199 2.30 -23.17 -19.66
N LYS A 200 2.81 -22.42 -20.65
CA LYS A 200 3.98 -22.82 -21.44
C LYS A 200 5.26 -22.81 -20.63
N GLU A 201 5.46 -21.80 -19.79
CA GLU A 201 6.62 -21.72 -18.89
C GLU A 201 6.62 -22.88 -17.90
N GLN A 202 5.47 -23.17 -17.29
CA GLN A 202 5.33 -24.31 -16.37
C GLN A 202 5.58 -25.65 -17.06
N ALA A 203 5.17 -25.81 -18.32
CA ALA A 203 5.44 -27.02 -19.11
C ALA A 203 6.94 -27.20 -19.47
N ASN A 204 7.72 -26.11 -19.44
CA ASN A 204 9.17 -26.13 -19.73
C ASN A 204 10.04 -26.29 -18.49
N LEU A 205 9.46 -26.26 -17.28
CA LEU A 205 10.20 -26.55 -16.06
C LEU A 205 10.63 -28.02 -16.06
N PRO A 206 11.89 -28.33 -15.69
CA PRO A 206 12.33 -29.71 -15.58
C PRO A 206 11.45 -30.44 -14.56
N PRO A 207 11.09 -31.70 -14.81
CA PRO A 207 10.33 -32.47 -13.84
C PRO A 207 11.08 -32.48 -12.51
N ILE A 208 10.38 -32.15 -11.42
CA ILE A 208 10.94 -32.21 -10.07
C ILE A 208 11.25 -33.69 -9.79
N GLU A 209 12.53 -34.05 -9.86
CA GLU A 209 12.99 -35.36 -9.41
C GLU A 209 12.90 -35.41 -7.89
N ILE A 210 11.75 -35.87 -7.39
CA ILE A 210 11.58 -36.20 -5.97
C ILE A 210 12.49 -37.39 -5.67
N THR A 211 13.73 -37.09 -5.25
CA THR A 211 14.66 -38.12 -4.81
C THR A 211 14.18 -38.59 -3.45
N ARG A 212 13.49 -39.73 -3.41
CA ARG A 212 13.12 -40.38 -2.14
C ARG A 212 14.41 -40.78 -1.42
N VAL A 213 14.80 -40.01 -0.41
CA VAL A 213 15.89 -40.39 0.48
C VAL A 213 15.34 -41.47 1.41
N GLU A 214 15.59 -42.74 1.06
CA GLU A 214 15.35 -43.84 2.00
C GLU A 214 16.31 -43.68 3.18
N GLY A 215 15.78 -43.16 4.30
CA GLY A 215 16.50 -43.14 5.56
C GLY A 215 16.84 -44.57 5.97
N GLN A 216 18.12 -44.94 5.99
CA GLN A 216 18.55 -46.15 6.67
C GLN A 216 18.27 -45.98 8.16
N SER A 217 17.17 -46.57 8.62
CA SER A 217 16.81 -46.71 10.03
C SER A 217 17.89 -47.53 10.75
N GLY A 218 18.87 -46.82 11.30
CA GLY A 218 19.79 -47.34 12.30
C GLY A 218 19.02 -47.48 13.61
N GLY A 219 18.77 -48.72 14.01
CA GLY A 219 17.87 -49.05 15.11
C GLY A 219 18.14 -48.28 16.41
N ASN A 220 17.12 -47.55 16.85
CA ASN A 220 16.54 -47.70 18.19
C ASN A 220 15.26 -46.86 18.28
N GLY A 221 14.12 -47.53 18.05
CA GLY A 221 12.80 -47.21 18.59
C GLY A 221 12.41 -45.74 18.70
N ARG A 222 12.18 -45.08 17.57
CA ARG A 222 11.25 -43.94 17.45
C ARG A 222 10.54 -44.05 16.10
N GLN A 223 9.24 -43.77 16.09
CA GLN A 223 8.36 -43.92 14.94
C GLN A 223 8.88 -43.09 13.77
N ASP A 224 8.95 -43.71 12.60
CA ASP A 224 9.37 -43.07 11.35
C ASP A 224 8.34 -41.98 10.98
N GLU A 225 8.71 -40.72 11.12
CA GLU A 225 7.97 -39.60 10.52
C GLU A 225 8.47 -39.43 9.08
N GLU A 226 7.57 -39.64 8.13
CA GLU A 226 7.79 -39.40 6.71
C GLU A 226 7.90 -37.89 6.49
N VAL A 227 9.14 -37.37 6.39
CA VAL A 227 9.36 -35.96 6.04
C VAL A 227 9.18 -35.81 4.53
N ILE A 228 7.94 -35.55 4.12
CA ILE A 228 7.64 -35.07 2.77
C ILE A 228 8.02 -33.59 2.76
N VAL A 229 9.09 -33.25 2.03
CA VAL A 229 9.38 -31.85 1.69
C VAL A 229 8.50 -31.53 0.48
N GLU A 230 7.24 -31.20 0.73
CA GLU A 230 6.37 -30.56 -0.25
C GLU A 230 6.91 -29.13 -0.47
N THR A 231 7.63 -28.90 -1.57
CA THR A 231 7.80 -27.53 -2.11
C THR A 231 6.50 -27.17 -2.81
N ASP A 232 5.51 -26.91 -1.97
CA ASP A 232 4.17 -26.53 -2.34
C ASP A 232 4.19 -25.04 -2.70
N TYR A 233 4.38 -24.74 -3.98
CA TYR A 233 4.04 -23.42 -4.54
C TYR A 233 2.52 -23.30 -4.66
N TYR A 234 1.82 -23.35 -3.52
CA TYR A 234 0.43 -22.93 -3.45
C TYR A 234 0.41 -21.42 -3.27
N TYR A 235 0.09 -20.70 -4.34
CA TYR A 235 -0.59 -19.40 -4.22
C TYR A 235 -1.94 -19.67 -3.54
N ASN A 236 -1.94 -19.73 -2.20
CA ASN A 236 -3.14 -19.48 -1.45
C ASN A 236 -3.47 -18.01 -1.68
N ASP A 237 -4.68 -17.73 -2.16
CA ASP A 237 -5.25 -16.39 -2.22
C ASP A 237 -6.18 -16.20 -1.02
N PRO A 238 -5.68 -15.75 0.16
CA PRO A 238 -6.50 -15.52 1.34
C PRO A 238 -7.08 -14.09 1.40
N TYR A 239 -6.82 -13.21 0.44
CA TYR A 239 -7.03 -11.77 0.61
C TYR A 239 -8.39 -11.30 0.09
N TYR A 240 -9.47 -11.80 0.70
CA TYR A 240 -10.74 -11.08 0.67
C TYR A 240 -10.69 -9.95 1.71
N PHE A 241 -10.26 -8.76 1.27
CA PHE A 241 -10.32 -7.54 2.06
C PHE A 241 -11.79 -7.25 2.42
N ASN A 242 -12.10 -7.24 3.72
CA ASN A 242 -13.41 -6.85 4.23
C ASN A 242 -13.32 -5.38 4.68
N PRO A 243 -13.97 -4.42 4.00
CA PRO A 243 -13.87 -2.98 4.29
C PRO A 243 -14.39 -2.55 5.67
N VAL A 244 -14.91 -3.47 6.48
CA VAL A 244 -15.50 -3.19 7.80
C VAL A 244 -14.46 -2.85 8.90
N TYR A 245 -13.18 -3.11 8.67
CA TYR A 245 -12.12 -2.93 9.68
C TYR A 245 -11.11 -1.81 9.39
N ASP A 246 -11.41 -0.91 8.46
CA ASP A 246 -10.63 0.31 8.34
C ASP A 246 -11.08 1.29 9.47
N PRO A 247 -10.22 1.66 10.44
CA PRO A 247 -10.59 2.60 11.50
C PRO A 247 -11.01 3.98 10.94
N PHE A 248 -10.63 4.28 9.70
CA PHE A 248 -11.04 5.48 8.96
C PHE A 248 -12.38 5.31 8.20
N PHE A 249 -13.03 4.15 8.27
CA PHE A 249 -14.29 3.85 7.57
C PHE A 249 -15.54 4.44 8.26
N TRP A 250 -15.44 4.83 9.54
CA TRP A 250 -16.60 5.25 10.35
C TRP A 250 -17.13 6.66 10.07
N TYR A 251 -16.51 7.42 9.17
CA TYR A 251 -16.91 8.81 8.89
C TYR A 251 -17.88 9.00 7.71
N VAL A 252 -18.33 7.92 7.05
CA VAL A 252 -19.28 7.99 5.91
C VAL A 252 -20.61 7.30 6.24
N VAL A 253 -21.24 7.71 7.33
CA VAL A 253 -22.69 7.59 7.49
C VAL A 253 -23.12 8.77 8.38
N PHE A 254 -23.56 9.89 7.80
CA PHE A 254 -24.68 10.75 8.23
C PHE A 254 -24.76 12.00 7.34
#